data_AF-A0A6B9YWQ1-F1
#
_entry.id   AF-A0A6B9YWQ1-F1
#
_cell.length_a   1.000
_cell.length_b   1.000
_cell.length_c   1.000
_cell.angle_alpha   90.00
_cell.angle_beta   90.00
_cell.angle_gamma   90.00
#
_symmetry.space_group_name_H-M   'P 1'
#
loop_
_entity.id
_entity.type
_entity.pdbx_description
1 polymer ?
#
loop_
_entity_poly.entity_id
_entity_poly.type
_entity_poly.pdbx_seq_one_letter_code
_entity_poly.pdbx_strand_id
1 'polypeptide(L)'
;MDLRDTRHITLQTSNGYYLVPTFSQVENTADTVKVKFTFQRDFVKTEFDYVIADNEQGFVRMVTSTGEEFATGSLFDQLFIWYNYILKN
;
A
#
# COMPACT_ATOMS: atom_id res chain seq x y z
N MET A 1 -1.90 -17.05 10.63
CA MET A 1 -1.74 -17.49 9.23
C MET A 1 -1.03 -16.35 8.53
N ASP A 2 0.25 -16.51 8.17
CA ASP A 2 1.05 -15.43 7.55
C ASP A 2 0.71 -15.39 6.06
N LEU A 3 -0.31 -14.60 5.69
CA LEU A 3 -0.66 -14.32 4.30
C LEU A 3 0.41 -13.41 3.70
N ARG A 4 1.54 -13.98 3.30
CA ARG A 4 2.45 -13.32 2.36
C ARG A 4 1.86 -13.36 0.95
N ASP A 5 0.69 -12.76 0.79
CA ASP A 5 0.08 -12.53 -0.51
C ASP A 5 0.96 -11.52 -1.24
N THR A 6 1.82 -12.04 -2.11
CA THR A 6 2.63 -11.21 -3.00
C THR A 6 1.72 -10.76 -4.14
N ARG A 7 1.36 -9.48 -4.16
CA ARG A 7 0.57 -8.86 -5.23
C ARG A 7 1.49 -8.04 -6.12
N HIS A 8 1.00 -7.63 -7.28
CA HIS A 8 1.74 -6.72 -8.14
C HIS A 8 0.98 -5.41 -8.27
N ILE A 9 1.67 -4.29 -8.09
CA ILE A 9 1.13 -2.94 -8.28
C ILE A 9 1.84 -2.32 -9.46
N THR A 10 1.08 -1.60 -10.29
CA THR A 10 1.67 -0.79 -11.35
C THR A 10 2.07 0.55 -10.77
N LEU A 11 3.38 0.81 -10.72
CA LEU A 11 3.94 2.10 -10.33
C LEU A 11 4.24 2.94 -11.57
N GLN A 12 3.68 4.14 -11.60
CA GLN A 12 4.02 5.16 -12.58
C GLN A 12 5.18 6.00 -12.03
N THR A 13 6.26 6.08 -12.80
CA THR A 13 7.41 6.94 -12.51
C THR A 13 7.68 7.83 -13.72
N SER A 14 8.60 8.79 -13.59
CA SER A 14 9.06 9.63 -14.71
C SER A 14 9.63 8.81 -15.88
N ASN A 15 10.12 7.60 -15.61
CA ASN A 15 10.76 6.71 -16.60
C ASN A 15 9.81 5.67 -17.21
N GLY A 16 8.54 5.64 -16.80
CA GLY A 16 7.53 4.72 -17.32
C GLY A 16 6.71 4.01 -16.24
N TYR A 17 6.01 2.97 -16.68
CA TYR A 17 5.17 2.12 -15.84
C TYR A 17 5.89 0.81 -15.54
N TYR A 18 5.85 0.40 -14.28
CA TYR A 18 6.55 -0.78 -13.81
C TYR A 18 5.64 -1.63 -12.95
N LEU A 19 5.70 -2.93 -13.15
CA LEU A 19 4.98 -3.89 -12.33
C LEU A 19 5.87 -4.31 -11.17
N VAL A 20 5.48 -3.95 -9.94
CA VAL A 20 6.31 -4.14 -8.75
C VAL A 20 5.64 -5.11 -7.77
N PRO A 21 6.36 -6.14 -7.29
CA PRO A 21 5.85 -6.97 -6.21
C PRO A 21 5.62 -6.17 -4.93
N THR A 22 4.44 -6.36 -4.34
CA THR A 22 3.96 -5.69 -3.14
C THR A 22 3.53 -6.73 -2.11
N PHE A 23 4.04 -6.61 -0.90
CA PHE A 23 3.73 -7.45 0.24
C PHE A 23 2.89 -6.67 1.24
N SER A 24 1.80 -7.25 1.73
CA SER A 24 0.97 -6.63 2.76
C SER A 24 1.22 -7.25 4.13
N GLN A 25 1.34 -6.42 5.16
CA GLN A 25 1.29 -6.83 6.56
C GLN A 25 0.15 -6.09 7.27
N VAL A 26 -0.69 -6.84 7.99
CA VAL A 26 -1.84 -6.28 8.72
C VAL A 26 -1.48 -6.15 10.19
N GLU A 27 -1.68 -4.96 10.74
CA GLU A 27 -1.60 -4.69 12.17
C GLU A 27 -2.99 -4.25 12.64
N ASN A 28 -3.62 -5.11 13.45
CA ASN A 28 -4.91 -4.82 14.05
C ASN A 28 -4.68 -4.18 15.42
N THR A 29 -5.00 -2.90 15.53
CA THR A 29 -5.13 -2.19 16.80
C THR A 29 -6.61 -2.06 17.17
N ALA A 30 -6.93 -1.94 18.46
CA ALA A 30 -8.28 -2.12 19.03
C ALA A 30 -9.42 -1.45 18.23
N ASP A 31 -9.18 -0.27 17.66
CA ASP A 31 -10.18 0.50 16.90
C ASP A 31 -9.76 0.81 15.45
N THR A 32 -8.56 0.38 15.02
CA THR A 32 -8.01 0.72 13.71
C THR A 32 -7.25 -0.46 13.09
N VAL A 33 -7.55 -0.72 11.82
CA VAL A 33 -6.76 -1.65 11.00
C VAL A 33 -5.72 -0.84 10.24
N LYS A 34 -4.45 -1.21 10.37
CA LYS A 34 -3.36 -0.67 9.58
C LYS A 34 -2.85 -1.75 8.65
N VAL A 35 -2.69 -1.42 7.38
CA VAL A 35 -2.09 -2.31 6.38
C VAL A 35 -0.84 -1.66 5.83
N LYS A 36 0.31 -2.29 6.04
CA LYS A 36 1.59 -1.87 5.48
C LYS A 36 1.86 -2.62 4.17
N PHE A 37 1.85 -1.89 3.06
CA PHE A 37 2.24 -2.37 1.74
C PHE A 37 3.71 -2.08 1.50
N THR A 38 4.56 -3.10 1.33
CA THR A 38 6.00 -2.97 1.09
C THR A 38 6.33 -3.34 -0.35
N PHE A 39 7.13 -2.53 -1.04
CA PHE A 39 7.47 -2.70 -2.46
C PHE A 39 8.90 -3.24 -2.60
N GLN A 40 9.11 -4.24 -3.46
CA GLN A 40 10.46 -4.74 -3.73
C GLN A 40 11.24 -3.82 -4.67
N ARG A 41 12.29 -3.20 -4.13
CA ARG A 41 13.17 -2.24 -4.83
C ARG A 41 13.93 -2.81 -6.03
N ASP A 42 14.03 -4.13 -6.14
CA ASP A 42 14.78 -4.79 -7.20
C ASP A 42 14.20 -4.51 -8.60
N PHE A 43 12.94 -4.05 -8.67
CA PHE A 43 12.23 -3.77 -9.92
C PHE A 43 12.20 -2.27 -10.28
N VAL A 44 12.19 -1.36 -9.30
CA VAL A 44 12.03 0.09 -9.50
C VAL A 44 12.72 0.87 -8.38
N LYS A 45 13.48 1.92 -8.73
CA LYS A 45 13.89 2.95 -7.77
C LYS A 45 12.71 3.87 -7.49
N THR A 46 11.91 3.53 -6.48
CA THR A 46 10.90 4.41 -5.90
C THR A 46 11.54 5.29 -4.83
N GLU A 47 10.95 6.46 -4.55
CA GLU A 47 11.40 7.34 -3.46
C GLU A 47 10.92 6.85 -2.08
N PHE A 48 10.05 5.83 -2.06
CA PHE A 48 9.48 5.22 -0.86
C PHE A 48 9.54 3.70 -0.91
N ASP A 49 9.54 3.07 0.26
CA ASP A 49 9.70 1.62 0.45
C ASP A 49 8.40 0.92 0.79
N TYR A 50 7.52 1.65 1.46
CA TYR A 50 6.24 1.16 1.88
C TYR A 50 5.21 2.27 1.86
N VAL A 51 3.95 1.86 1.85
CA VAL A 51 2.77 2.70 2.10
C VAL A 51 2.00 2.06 3.25
N ILE A 52 1.65 2.87 4.25
CA ILE A 52 0.74 2.47 5.32
C ILE A 52 -0.64 3.00 4.96
N ALA A 53 -1.62 2.11 4.86
CA ALA A 53 -3.03 2.46 4.79
C ALA A 53 -3.65 2.31 6.18
N ASP A 54 -4.28 3.37 6.67
CA ASP A 54 -5.05 3.35 7.91
C ASP A 54 -6.45 3.90 7.67
N ASN A 55 -7.42 3.43 8.47
CA ASN A 55 -8.77 3.97 8.50
C ASN A 55 -8.95 4.77 9.80
N GLU A 56 -8.39 5.96 9.82
CA GLU A 56 -8.57 6.89 10.92
C GLU A 56 -9.83 7.75 10.65
N GLN A 57 -10.73 7.86 11.63
CA GLN A 57 -11.92 8.74 11.57
C GLN A 57 -12.90 8.47 10.41
N GLY A 58 -12.91 7.24 9.86
CA GLY A 58 -13.86 6.83 8.83
C GLY A 58 -13.42 7.12 7.39
N PHE A 59 -12.17 7.57 7.19
CA PHE A 59 -11.56 7.73 5.88
C PHE A 59 -10.28 6.92 5.78
N VAL A 60 -10.03 6.33 4.61
CA VAL A 60 -8.76 5.63 4.36
C VAL A 60 -7.72 6.64 3.92
N ARG A 61 -6.66 6.77 4.72
CA ARG A 61 -5.48 7.60 4.43
C ARG A 61 -4.30 6.69 4.10
N MET A 62 -3.46 7.13 3.17
CA MET A 62 -2.24 6.44 2.80
C MET A 62 -1.02 7.33 3.01
N VAL A 63 -0.01 6.79 3.68
CA VAL A 63 1.22 7.50 4.00
C VAL A 63 2.42 6.69 3.53
N THR A 64 3.27 7.30 2.71
CA THR A 64 4.51 6.67 2.24
C THR A 64 5.55 6.57 3.36
N SER A 65 6.62 5.80 3.14
CA SER A 65 7.74 5.73 4.08
C SER A 65 8.51 7.06 4.24
N THR A 66 8.34 8.01 3.32
CA THR A 66 8.91 9.36 3.42
C THR A 66 8.02 10.32 4.23
N GLY A 67 6.84 9.87 4.66
CA GLY A 67 5.86 10.68 5.38
C GLY A 67 4.94 11.50 4.48
N GLU A 68 5.01 11.32 3.16
CA GLU A 68 4.08 11.95 2.23
C GLU A 68 2.71 11.27 2.30
N GLU A 69 1.68 12.09 2.44
CA GLU A 69 0.30 11.62 2.53
C GLU A 69 -0.42 11.82 1.20
N PHE A 70 -1.24 10.84 0.85
CA PHE A 70 -2.08 10.93 -0.34
C PHE A 70 -3.41 10.23 -0.10
N ALA A 71 -4.46 10.77 -0.73
CA ALA A 71 -5.83 10.29 -0.60
C ALA A 71 -6.51 10.04 -1.96
N THR A 72 -5.80 10.28 -3.07
CA THR A 72 -6.29 10.11 -4.44
C THR A 72 -5.14 9.72 -5.37
N GLY A 73 -5.47 9.25 -6.58
CA GLY A 73 -4.52 8.93 -7.64
C GLY A 73 -4.40 7.43 -7.92
N SER A 74 -3.70 7.09 -9.01
CA SER A 74 -3.65 5.71 -9.53
C SER A 74 -3.03 4.72 -8.54
N LEU A 75 -2.06 5.15 -7.72
CA LEU A 75 -1.50 4.31 -6.66
C LEU A 75 -2.49 4.10 -5.52
N PHE A 76 -3.20 5.15 -5.11
CA PHE A 76 -4.24 5.07 -4.09
C PHE A 76 -5.33 4.09 -4.50
N ASP A 77 -5.88 4.24 -5.72
CA ASP A 77 -6.97 3.38 -6.20
C ASP A 77 -6.58 1.90 -6.20
N GLN A 78 -5.38 1.59 -6.67
CA GLN A 78 -4.85 0.23 -6.66
C GLN A 78 -4.70 -0.32 -5.23
N LEU A 79 -4.05 0.43 -4.33
CA LEU A 79 -3.84 -0.01 -2.95
C LEU A 79 -5.15 -0.07 -2.15
N PHE A 80 -6.13 0.78 -2.45
CA PHE A 80 -7.42 0.81 -1.78
C PHE A 80 -8.25 -0.43 -2.09
N ILE A 81 -8.22 -0.91 -3.34
CA ILE A 81 -8.85 -2.19 -3.70
C ILE A 81 -8.28 -3.32 -2.86
N TRP A 82 -6.96 -3.37 -2.69
CA TRP A 82 -6.30 -4.40 -1.88
C TRP A 82 -6.59 -4.25 -0.40
N TYR A 83 -6.54 -3.03 0.12
CA TYR A 83 -6.91 -2.72 1.49
C TYR A 83 -8.34 -3.21 1.80
N ASN A 84 -9.30 -2.89 0.94
CA ASN A 84 -10.69 -3.31 1.09
C ASN A 84 -10.85 -4.84 0.96
N TYR A 85 -10.08 -5.49 0.08
CA TYR A 85 -10.06 -6.95 -0.01
C TYR A 85 -9.55 -7.60 1.29
N ILE A 86 -8.46 -7.08 1.86
CA ILE A 86 -7.88 -7.54 3.12
C ILE A 86 -8.87 -7.34 4.27
N LEU A 87 -9.60 -6.21 4.33
CA LEU A 87 -10.61 -6.00 5.38
C LEU A 87 -11.80 -6.95 5.32
N LYS A 88 -12.05 -7.56 4.15
CA LYS A 88 -13.18 -8.47 3.93
C LYS A 88 -12.86 -9.94 4.17
N ASN A 89 -11.58 -10.31 4.32
CA ASN A 89 -11.11 -11.69 4.49
C ASN A 89 -10.35 -11.87 5.81
#